data_AF-A0A4Q3YJ66-F1
#
_entry.id   AF-A0A4Q3YJ66-F1
#
_cell.length_a   1.000
_cell.length_b   1.000
_cell.length_c   1.000
_cell.angle_alpha   90.00
_cell.angle_beta   90.00
_cell.angle_gamma   90.00
#
_symmetry.space_group_name_H-M   'P 1'
#
loop_
_entity.id
_entity.type
_entity.pdbx_description
1 polymer ?
#
loop_
_entity_poly.entity_id
_entity_poly.type
_entity_poly.pdbx_seq_one_letter_code
_entity_poly.pdbx_strand_id
1 'polypeptide(L)'
;MKTYPAPGERMPFLVAERNRKMAASAHAYVRGSTVRFYDWLDSSTRSPLPDGPATWICGDCHVGNMGPVASADGDLAIQIRDLDQTVIGNPAHDLIRLALSLAMAARGSDLPGVTTVLMLERMMEGYETAFTSDEAGADAQPRSVKVLMRAAAGRSWKHLAD
;
A
#
# COMPACT_ATOMS: atom_id res chain seq x y z
N MET A 1 15.21 17.56 -28.44
CA MET A 1 16.08 17.16 -27.31
C MET A 1 15.33 17.50 -26.03
N LYS A 2 15.04 16.53 -25.14
CA LYS A 2 14.38 16.84 -23.86
C LYS A 2 15.39 17.57 -22.98
N THR A 3 15.13 18.84 -22.67
CA THR A 3 15.92 19.63 -21.74
C THR A 3 15.46 19.27 -20.33
N TYR A 4 16.33 18.67 -19.53
CA TYR A 4 16.05 18.36 -18.13
C TYR A 4 16.61 19.46 -17.22
N PRO A 5 15.88 19.89 -16.18
CA PRO A 5 16.38 20.88 -15.24
C PRO A 5 17.64 20.39 -14.50
N ALA A 6 18.54 21.32 -14.16
CA ALA A 6 19.73 21.01 -13.37
C ALA A 6 19.31 20.46 -11.99
N PRO A 7 20.13 19.64 -11.31
CA PRO A 7 19.77 19.03 -10.04
C PRO A 7 19.16 20.00 -9.00
N GLY A 8 19.74 21.20 -8.85
CA GLY A 8 19.23 22.24 -7.93
C GLY A 8 17.91 22.89 -8.33
N GLU A 9 17.49 22.75 -9.60
CA GLU A 9 16.28 23.35 -10.15
C GLU A 9 15.12 22.34 -10.22
N ARG A 10 15.37 21.05 -9.95
CA ARG A 10 14.37 19.98 -10.10
C ARG A 10 13.23 20.07 -9.10
N MET A 11 13.48 20.62 -7.91
CA MET A 11 12.54 20.47 -6.79
C MET A 11 11.18 21.13 -7.06
N PRO A 12 11.09 22.37 -7.57
CA PRO A 12 9.80 22.95 -7.96
C PRO A 12 9.01 22.08 -8.95
N PHE A 13 9.66 21.51 -9.97
CA PHE A 13 9.01 20.64 -10.95
C PHE A 13 8.51 19.33 -10.33
N LEU A 14 9.31 18.72 -9.46
CA LEU A 14 8.95 17.49 -8.77
C LEU A 14 7.80 17.70 -7.76
N VAL A 15 7.78 18.84 -7.05
CA VAL A 15 6.65 19.21 -6.18
C VAL A 15 5.38 19.43 -7.01
N ALA A 16 5.48 20.17 -8.12
CA ALA A 16 4.34 20.38 -9.01
C ALA A 16 3.80 19.06 -9.57
N GLU A 17 4.69 18.17 -10.01
CA GLU A 17 4.31 16.85 -10.54
C GLU A 17 3.72 15.94 -9.46
N ARG A 18 4.30 15.93 -8.26
CA ARG A 18 3.72 15.22 -7.10
C ARG A 18 2.30 15.72 -6.82
N ASN A 19 2.12 17.04 -6.73
CA ASN A 19 0.82 17.64 -6.46
C ASN A 19 -0.20 17.31 -7.58
N ARG A 20 0.23 17.35 -8.85
CA ARG A 20 -0.60 16.94 -9.99
C ARG A 20 -1.04 15.49 -9.89
N LYS A 21 -0.11 14.57 -9.57
CA LYS A 21 -0.41 13.14 -9.37
C LYS A 21 -1.36 12.92 -8.20
N MET A 22 -1.16 13.61 -7.08
CA MET A 22 -2.03 13.52 -5.90
C MET A 22 -3.44 14.07 -6.17
N ALA A 23 -3.57 15.09 -7.02
CA ALA A 23 -4.86 15.68 -7.37
C ALA A 23 -5.72 14.78 -8.28
N ALA A 24 -5.17 13.68 -8.81
CA ALA A 24 -5.88 12.82 -9.76
C ALA A 24 -7.07 12.06 -9.14
N SER A 25 -7.02 11.71 -7.85
CA SER A 25 -8.12 11.06 -7.13
C SER A 25 -7.93 11.11 -5.61
N ALA A 26 -9.00 10.83 -4.85
CA ALA A 26 -8.90 10.71 -3.40
C ALA A 26 -7.90 9.60 -2.97
N HIS A 27 -7.87 8.48 -3.71
CA HIS A 27 -6.90 7.40 -3.47
C HIS A 27 -5.46 7.86 -3.72
N ALA A 28 -5.22 8.61 -4.81
CA ALA A 28 -3.92 9.18 -5.14
C ALA A 28 -3.46 10.21 -4.08
N TYR A 29 -4.38 11.03 -3.57
CA TYR A 29 -4.10 11.98 -2.51
C TYR A 29 -3.70 11.29 -1.20
N VAL A 30 -4.47 10.29 -0.76
CA VAL A 30 -4.22 9.57 0.50
C VAL A 30 -2.86 8.87 0.46
N ARG A 31 -2.54 8.17 -0.63
CA ARG A 31 -1.23 7.51 -0.76
C ARG A 31 -0.04 8.47 -0.83
N GLY A 32 -0.26 9.71 -1.28
CA GLY A 32 0.79 10.74 -1.37
C GLY A 32 0.92 11.64 -0.13
N SER A 33 0.08 11.44 0.89
CA SER A 33 -0.03 12.34 2.05
C SER A 33 0.35 11.65 3.37
N THR A 34 1.47 10.92 3.41
CA THR A 34 1.86 10.12 4.58
C THR A 34 1.92 10.90 5.89
N VAL A 35 2.58 12.06 5.89
CA VAL A 35 2.67 12.93 7.08
C VAL A 35 1.28 13.32 7.59
N ARG A 36 0.39 13.76 6.69
CA ARG A 36 -0.97 14.19 7.06
C ARG A 36 -1.82 13.04 7.61
N PHE A 37 -1.58 11.82 7.17
CA PHE A 37 -2.25 10.64 7.72
C PHE A 37 -1.87 10.42 9.19
N TYR A 38 -0.58 10.54 9.52
CA TYR A 38 -0.12 10.40 10.90
C TYR A 38 -0.57 11.58 11.77
N ASP A 39 -0.51 12.81 11.27
CA ASP A 39 -1.08 13.98 11.97
C ASP A 39 -2.58 13.78 12.29
N TRP A 40 -3.33 13.21 11.34
CA TRP A 40 -4.74 12.87 11.53
C TRP A 40 -4.93 11.74 12.55
N LEU A 41 -4.09 10.71 12.49
CA LEU A 41 -4.18 9.57 13.40
C LEU A 41 -3.89 10.01 14.85
N ASP A 42 -2.86 10.84 15.04
CA ASP A 42 -2.45 11.36 16.35
C ASP A 42 -3.47 12.35 16.93
N SER A 43 -4.15 13.13 16.08
CA SER A 43 -5.18 14.09 16.49
C SER A 43 -6.58 13.48 16.65
N SER A 44 -6.77 12.22 16.27
CA SER A 44 -8.06 11.53 16.33
C SER A 44 -8.50 11.32 17.78
N THR A 45 -9.66 11.89 18.15
CA THR A 45 -10.30 11.73 19.47
C THR A 45 -11.11 10.43 19.60
N ARG A 46 -11.01 9.52 18.61
CA ARG A 46 -11.66 8.21 18.65
C ARG A 46 -11.07 7.34 19.75
N SER A 47 -11.72 6.20 20.02
CA SER A 47 -11.21 5.17 20.92
C SER A 47 -9.71 4.93 20.68
N PRO A 48 -8.89 4.86 21.74
CA PRO A 48 -7.47 4.62 21.59
C PRO A 48 -7.24 3.36 20.77
N LEU A 49 -6.21 3.41 19.92
CA LEU A 49 -5.78 2.21 19.20
C LEU A 49 -5.43 1.12 20.23
N PRO A 50 -5.65 -0.16 19.89
CA PRO A 50 -5.21 -1.24 20.76
C PRO A 50 -3.70 -1.14 20.97
N ASP A 51 -3.26 -1.41 22.21
CA ASP A 51 -1.84 -1.54 22.50
C ASP A 51 -1.25 -2.68 21.67
N GLY A 52 -0.08 -2.42 21.07
CA GLY A 52 0.63 -3.37 20.23
C GLY A 52 2.12 -3.35 20.51
N PRO A 53 2.85 -4.42 20.18
CA PRO A 53 4.29 -4.46 20.36
C PRO A 53 4.98 -3.43 19.46
N ALA A 54 6.10 -2.90 19.94
CA ALA A 54 6.99 -2.11 19.11
C ALA A 54 7.69 -3.03 18.10
N THR A 55 7.30 -2.96 16.83
CA THR A 55 7.87 -3.77 15.75
C THR A 55 8.17 -2.91 14.53
N TRP A 56 8.98 -3.41 13.60
CA TRP A 56 9.18 -2.77 12.32
C TRP A 56 7.87 -2.78 11.52
N ILE A 57 7.36 -1.59 11.22
CA ILE A 57 6.23 -1.37 10.34
C ILE A 57 6.72 -0.73 9.02
N CYS A 58 5.95 -0.88 7.95
CA CYS A 58 6.20 -0.26 6.66
C CYS A 58 6.17 1.28 6.75
N GLY A 59 5.28 1.85 7.56
CA GLY A 59 5.14 3.31 7.71
C GLY A 59 4.43 3.98 6.54
N ASP A 60 4.47 3.37 5.35
CA ASP A 60 3.70 3.76 4.17
C ASP A 60 2.89 2.58 3.59
N CYS A 61 2.28 1.77 4.46
CA CYS A 61 1.50 0.61 4.04
C CYS A 61 0.19 1.02 3.33
N HIS A 62 0.19 0.92 1.99
CA HIS A 62 -0.98 1.21 1.17
C HIS A 62 -1.07 0.23 -0.01
N VAL A 63 -2.21 0.09 -0.68
CA VAL A 63 -2.42 -0.92 -1.74
C VAL A 63 -1.38 -0.88 -2.86
N GLY A 64 -0.93 0.32 -3.26
CA GLY A 64 0.12 0.47 -4.27
C GLY A 64 1.51 -0.05 -3.87
N ASN A 65 1.76 -0.23 -2.58
CA ASN A 65 2.99 -0.77 -2.00
C ASN A 65 2.86 -2.27 -1.73
N MET A 66 1.72 -2.88 -2.07
CA MET A 66 1.59 -4.33 -2.12
C MET A 66 1.76 -4.84 -3.55
N GLY A 67 2.30 -6.04 -3.69
CA GLY A 67 2.16 -6.83 -4.91
C GLY A 67 3.33 -7.77 -5.15
N PRO A 68 3.47 -8.27 -6.38
CA PRO A 68 4.38 -9.37 -6.67
C PRO A 68 5.84 -8.97 -6.49
N VAL A 69 6.57 -9.79 -5.74
CA VAL A 69 8.02 -9.74 -5.56
C VAL A 69 8.57 -11.15 -5.79
N ALA A 70 9.66 -11.25 -6.54
CA ALA A 70 10.34 -12.53 -6.79
C ALA A 70 11.33 -12.83 -5.66
N SER A 71 11.34 -14.07 -5.18
CA SER A 71 12.41 -14.60 -4.34
C SER A 71 13.68 -14.81 -5.16
N ALA A 72 14.79 -15.12 -4.47
CA ALA A 72 16.04 -15.49 -5.14
C ALA A 72 15.89 -16.73 -6.05
N ASP A 73 14.97 -17.63 -5.69
CA ASP A 73 14.67 -18.86 -6.44
C ASP A 73 13.67 -18.64 -7.58
N GLY A 74 13.16 -17.41 -7.73
CA GLY A 74 12.22 -17.04 -8.79
C GLY A 74 10.74 -17.21 -8.43
N ASP A 75 10.43 -17.61 -7.20
CA ASP A 75 9.05 -17.72 -6.72
C ASP A 75 8.45 -16.34 -6.50
N LEU A 76 7.27 -16.11 -7.06
CA LEU A 76 6.55 -14.85 -6.91
C LEU A 76 5.55 -14.95 -5.77
N ALA A 77 5.63 -14.01 -4.84
CA ALA A 77 4.65 -13.81 -3.78
C ALA A 77 4.15 -12.37 -3.75
N ILE A 78 2.91 -12.16 -3.30
CA ILE A 78 2.45 -10.82 -2.95
C ILE A 78 3.16 -10.42 -1.65
N GLN A 79 3.93 -9.35 -1.71
CA GLN A 79 4.71 -8.84 -0.60
C GLN A 79 4.49 -7.33 -0.44
N ILE A 80 4.85 -6.82 0.73
CA ILE A 80 5.04 -5.38 0.93
C ILE A 80 6.32 -4.96 0.19
N ARG A 81 6.24 -3.82 -0.48
CA ARG A 81 7.35 -3.15 -1.18
C ARG A 81 7.51 -1.75 -0.62
N ASP A 82 8.62 -1.13 -0.99
CA ASP A 82 8.95 0.26 -0.65
C ASP A 82 9.09 0.48 0.86
N LEU A 83 10.29 0.18 1.37
CA LEU A 83 10.61 0.15 2.80
C LEU A 83 11.46 1.35 3.23
N ASP A 84 11.39 2.47 2.50
CA ASP A 84 12.16 3.68 2.79
C ASP A 84 11.61 4.47 4.00
N GLN A 85 10.32 4.26 4.33
CA GLN A 85 9.60 4.87 5.44
C GLN A 85 9.44 3.94 6.65
N THR A 86 10.14 2.81 6.69
CA THR A 86 10.01 1.86 7.81
C THR A 86 10.46 2.47 9.13
N VAL A 87 9.69 2.20 10.18
CA VAL A 87 9.96 2.68 11.54
C VAL A 87 9.52 1.63 12.55
N ILE A 88 10.06 1.67 13.77
CA ILE A 88 9.55 0.87 14.87
C ILE A 88 8.28 1.54 15.41
N GLY A 89 7.14 0.84 15.39
CA GLY A 89 5.86 1.39 15.82
C GLY A 89 4.81 0.32 16.11
N ASN A 90 3.59 0.78 16.43
CA ASN A 90 2.45 -0.10 16.63
C ASN A 90 1.97 -0.64 15.26
N PRO A 91 1.83 -1.98 15.08
CA PRO A 91 1.38 -2.57 13.81
C PRO A 91 -0.01 -2.09 13.36
N ALA A 92 -0.85 -1.61 14.29
CA ALA A 92 -2.15 -1.03 13.96
C ALA A 92 -2.05 0.15 12.97
N HIS A 93 -0.94 0.90 12.97
CA HIS A 93 -0.73 2.02 12.04
C HIS A 93 -0.76 1.57 10.58
N ASP A 94 -0.05 0.49 10.25
CA ASP A 94 -0.02 -0.06 8.89
C ASP A 94 -1.37 -0.63 8.48
N LEU A 95 -2.07 -1.32 9.40
CA LEU A 95 -3.40 -1.86 9.13
C LEU A 95 -4.42 -0.76 8.82
N ILE A 96 -4.43 0.31 9.62
CA ILE A 96 -5.33 1.46 9.41
C ILE A 96 -4.99 2.16 8.11
N ARG A 97 -3.70 2.35 7.81
CA ARG A 97 -3.24 2.98 6.58
C ARG A 97 -3.65 2.18 5.35
N LEU A 98 -3.47 0.86 5.40
CA LEU A 98 -3.86 -0.05 4.33
C LEU A 98 -5.38 -0.08 4.14
N ALA A 99 -6.14 -0.16 5.24
CA ALA A 99 -7.60 -0.09 5.23
C ALA A 99 -8.10 1.22 4.60
N LEU A 100 -7.53 2.36 4.98
CA LEU A 100 -7.88 3.65 4.40
C LEU A 100 -7.58 3.67 2.89
N SER A 101 -6.45 3.11 2.46
CA SER A 101 -6.10 2.99 1.04
C SER A 101 -7.12 2.14 0.28
N LEU A 102 -7.51 0.97 0.80
CA LEU A 102 -8.52 0.09 0.22
C LEU A 102 -9.89 0.78 0.12
N ALA A 103 -10.31 1.45 1.19
CA ALA A 103 -11.59 2.16 1.23
C ALA A 103 -11.63 3.31 0.20
N MET A 104 -10.52 4.05 0.03
CA MET A 104 -10.44 5.09 -0.99
C MET A 104 -10.41 4.53 -2.42
N ALA A 105 -9.75 3.39 -2.64
CA ALA A 105 -9.74 2.72 -3.93
C ALA A 105 -11.13 2.20 -4.31
N ALA A 106 -11.84 1.57 -3.36
CA ALA A 106 -13.21 1.10 -3.54
C ALA A 106 -14.17 2.26 -3.84
N ARG A 107 -14.06 3.36 -3.09
CA ARG A 107 -14.83 4.58 -3.34
C ARG A 107 -14.53 5.21 -4.70
N GLY A 108 -13.25 5.27 -5.09
CA GLY A 108 -12.85 5.77 -6.41
C GLY A 108 -13.32 4.89 -7.57
N SER A 109 -13.69 3.65 -7.29
CA SER A 109 -14.22 2.68 -8.26
C SER A 109 -15.75 2.55 -8.19
N ASP A 110 -16.41 3.45 -7.45
CA ASP A 110 -17.87 3.49 -7.26
C ASP A 110 -18.48 2.17 -6.73
N LEU A 111 -17.69 1.44 -5.92
CA LEU A 111 -18.15 0.19 -5.33
C LEU A 111 -19.14 0.47 -4.19
N PRO A 112 -20.17 -0.38 -4.02
CA PRO A 112 -21.11 -0.27 -2.91
C PRO A 112 -20.39 -0.30 -1.56
N GLY A 113 -20.86 0.47 -0.58
CA GLY A 113 -20.26 0.53 0.76
C GLY A 113 -20.12 -0.84 1.44
N VAL A 114 -21.06 -1.76 1.20
CA VAL A 114 -20.97 -3.17 1.67
C VAL A 114 -19.73 -3.88 1.11
N THR A 115 -19.34 -3.61 -0.13
CA THR A 115 -18.13 -4.16 -0.74
C THR A 115 -16.89 -3.63 -0.03
N THR A 116 -16.86 -2.34 0.29
CA THR A 116 -15.76 -1.76 1.07
C THR A 116 -15.65 -2.42 2.44
N VAL A 117 -16.75 -2.61 3.16
CA VAL A 117 -16.74 -3.28 4.47
C VAL A 117 -16.21 -4.70 4.34
N LEU A 118 -16.73 -5.49 3.40
CA LEU A 118 -16.25 -6.85 3.14
C LEU A 118 -14.76 -6.89 2.80
N MET A 119 -14.26 -5.93 2.01
CA MET A 119 -12.82 -5.85 1.71
C MET A 119 -11.97 -5.61 2.96
N LEU A 120 -12.43 -4.75 3.88
CA LEU A 120 -11.72 -4.48 5.13
C LEU A 120 -11.80 -5.66 6.10
N GLU A 121 -12.94 -6.36 6.17
CA GLU A 121 -13.08 -7.59 6.96
C GLU A 121 -12.12 -8.66 6.47
N ARG A 122 -12.07 -8.93 5.15
CA ARG A 122 -11.14 -9.92 4.59
C ARG A 122 -9.67 -9.52 4.77
N MET A 123 -9.36 -8.23 4.78
CA MET A 123 -8.02 -7.75 5.09
C MET A 123 -7.62 -8.10 6.53
N MET A 124 -8.51 -7.85 7.50
CA MET A 124 -8.26 -8.16 8.91
C MET A 124 -8.20 -9.66 9.17
N GLU A 125 -9.13 -10.44 8.61
CA GLU A 125 -9.11 -11.92 8.69
C GLU A 125 -7.80 -12.49 8.13
N GLY A 126 -7.32 -11.96 7.01
CA GLY A 126 -6.04 -12.37 6.41
C GLY A 126 -4.85 -12.07 7.31
N TYR A 127 -4.86 -10.92 7.99
CA TYR A 127 -3.84 -10.56 8.97
C TYR A 127 -3.86 -11.49 10.19
N GLU A 128 -5.03 -11.80 10.73
CA GLU A 128 -5.19 -12.72 11.86
C GLU A 128 -4.76 -14.15 11.52
N THR A 129 -5.17 -14.63 10.34
CA THR A 129 -4.84 -16.00 9.89
C THR A 129 -3.34 -16.19 9.78
N ALA A 130 -2.59 -15.17 9.36
CA ALA A 130 -1.13 -15.22 9.25
C ALA A 130 -0.40 -15.56 10.57
N PHE A 131 -1.04 -15.37 11.73
CA PHE A 131 -0.47 -15.75 13.03
C PHE A 131 -0.79 -17.18 13.46
N THR A 132 -1.77 -17.83 12.82
CA THR A 132 -2.26 -19.16 13.22
C THR A 132 -1.88 -20.26 12.23
N SER A 133 -1.54 -19.90 11.00
CA SER A 133 -1.08 -20.84 9.98
C SER A 133 0.46 -20.92 9.93
N ASP A 134 1.01 -22.12 10.15
CA ASP A 134 2.44 -22.41 9.91
C ASP A 134 2.80 -22.36 8.41
N GLU A 135 1.80 -22.45 7.53
CA GLU A 135 1.94 -22.20 6.10
C GLU A 135 1.40 -20.81 5.77
N ALA A 136 2.30 -19.87 5.44
CA ALA A 136 1.91 -18.59 4.86
C ALA A 136 1.18 -18.82 3.52
N GLY A 137 -0.15 -18.87 3.54
CA GLY A 137 -0.98 -18.76 2.34
C GLY A 137 -1.32 -20.05 1.59
N ALA A 138 -1.75 -21.10 2.28
CA ALA A 138 -2.27 -22.33 1.65
C ALA A 138 -3.70 -22.21 1.11
N ASP A 139 -4.33 -21.03 1.12
CA ASP A 139 -5.65 -20.87 0.53
C ASP A 139 -5.57 -20.68 -0.99
N ALA A 140 -6.52 -21.27 -1.72
CA ALA A 140 -6.46 -21.30 -3.17
C ALA A 140 -6.55 -19.89 -3.75
N GLN A 141 -5.40 -19.30 -4.14
CA GLN A 141 -5.35 -17.94 -4.69
C GLN A 141 -6.44 -17.73 -5.76
N PRO A 142 -7.23 -16.64 -5.67
CA PRO A 142 -8.25 -16.33 -6.65
C PRO A 142 -7.68 -16.30 -8.08
N ARG A 143 -8.49 -16.67 -9.06
CA ARG A 143 -8.07 -16.68 -10.47
C ARG A 143 -7.52 -15.32 -10.92
N SER A 144 -8.10 -14.23 -10.45
CA SER A 144 -7.63 -12.85 -10.72
C SER A 144 -6.20 -12.63 -10.22
N VAL A 145 -5.88 -13.12 -9.01
CA VAL A 145 -4.53 -13.05 -8.44
C VAL A 145 -3.57 -13.91 -9.26
N LYS A 146 -3.94 -15.14 -9.62
CA LYS A 146 -3.09 -16.01 -10.47
C LYS A 146 -2.76 -15.37 -11.83
N VAL A 147 -3.73 -14.69 -12.45
CA VAL A 147 -3.50 -13.94 -13.71
C VAL A 147 -2.53 -12.78 -13.48
N LEU A 148 -2.71 -12.02 -12.40
CA LEU A 148 -1.80 -10.94 -12.02
C LEU A 148 -0.37 -11.45 -11.80
N MET A 149 -0.20 -12.57 -11.09
CA MET A 149 1.10 -13.18 -10.81
C MET A 149 1.79 -13.63 -12.10
N ARG A 150 1.05 -14.25 -13.04
CA ARG A 150 1.58 -14.62 -14.36
C ARG A 150 2.01 -13.41 -15.18
N ALA A 151 1.21 -12.35 -15.18
CA ALA A 151 1.57 -11.11 -15.87
C ALA A 151 2.84 -10.47 -15.26
N ALA A 152 2.97 -10.51 -13.93
CA ALA A 152 4.12 -9.99 -13.22
C ALA A 152 5.42 -10.74 -13.55
N ALA A 153 5.36 -12.06 -13.74
CA ALA A 153 6.52 -12.88 -14.12
C ALA A 153 7.20 -12.44 -15.44
N GLY A 154 6.43 -11.84 -16.35
CA GLY A 154 6.95 -11.34 -17.63
C GLY A 154 7.42 -9.88 -17.61
N ARG A 155 7.37 -9.18 -16.47
CA ARG A 155 7.73 -7.77 -16.40
C ARG A 155 9.25 -7.59 -16.41
N SER A 156 9.72 -6.63 -17.19
CA SER A 156 11.12 -6.20 -17.22
C SER A 156 11.25 -4.84 -16.53
N TRP A 157 12.48 -4.38 -16.26
CA TRP A 157 12.71 -3.06 -15.69
C TRP A 157 12.03 -1.92 -16.49
N LYS A 158 11.94 -2.04 -17.82
CA LYS A 158 11.20 -1.09 -18.67
C LYS A 158 9.71 -1.02 -18.30
N HIS A 159 9.09 -2.17 -18.04
CA HIS A 159 7.70 -2.26 -17.59
C HIS A 159 7.47 -1.77 -16.14
N LEU A 160 8.54 -1.50 -15.39
CA LEU A 160 8.49 -1.00 -14.01
C LEU A 160 8.85 0.49 -13.92
N ALA A 161 9.54 1.03 -14.93
CA ALA A 161 10.01 2.41 -14.98
C ALA A 161 9.03 3.38 -15.69
N ASP A 162 8.05 2.84 -16.41
CA ASP A 162 6.93 3.57 -17.04
C ASP A 162 5.77 3.77 -16.05
#